data_AF-A0A843L304-F1
#
_entry.id   AF-A0A843L304-F1
#
_cell.length_a   1.000
_cell.length_b   1.000
_cell.length_c   1.000
_cell.angle_alpha   90.00
_cell.angle_beta   90.00
_cell.angle_gamma   90.00
#
_symmetry.space_group_name_H-M   'P 1'
#
loop_
_entity.id
_entity.type
_entity.pdbx_description
1 polymer ?
#
loop_
_entity_poly.entity_id
_entity_poly.type
_entity_poly.pdbx_seq_one_letter_code
_entity_poly.pdbx_strand_id
1 'polypeptide(L)'
;MDMLLLFSVIIMALLILNTIVLIMRIRAAPDKPIGKGIGLVLGLAIGLTLWIPLTYLFGNQTAGIIAGSITGIILAIGLELYSAQVRKRLES
;
A
#
# COMPACT_ATOMS: atom_id res chain seq x y z
N MET A 1 0.25 24.69 0.40
CA MET A 1 0.82 23.42 -0.11
C MET A 1 1.45 22.62 1.03
N ASP A 2 2.07 23.29 2.00
CA ASP A 2 2.79 22.65 3.11
C ASP A 2 1.90 21.83 4.05
N MET A 3 0.68 22.29 4.33
CA MET A 3 -0.27 21.52 5.14
C MET A 3 -0.69 20.21 4.44
N LEU A 4 -0.94 20.24 3.12
CA LEU A 4 -1.29 19.03 2.35
C LEU A 4 -0.13 18.03 2.31
N LEU A 5 1.10 18.53 2.17
CA LEU A 5 2.31 17.71 2.24
C LEU A 5 2.47 17.07 3.63
N LEU A 6 2.30 17.86 4.69
CA LEU A 6 2.38 17.38 6.07
C LEU A 6 1.32 16.29 6.33
N PHE A 7 0.06 16.55 5.97
CA PHE A 7 -1.02 15.56 6.08
C PHE A 7 -0.72 14.30 5.28
N SER A 8 -0.21 14.44 4.05
CA SER A 8 0.15 13.30 3.21
C SER A 8 1.25 12.46 3.83
N VAL A 9 2.28 13.07 4.42
CA VAL A 9 3.37 12.36 5.09
C VAL A 9 2.85 11.62 6.33
N ILE A 10 1.96 12.25 7.11
CA ILE A 10 1.33 11.62 8.28
C ILE A 10 0.48 10.40 7.84
N ILE A 11 -0.36 10.56 6.83
CA ILE A 11 -1.19 9.47 6.28
C ILE A 11 -0.28 8.35 5.75
N MET A 12 0.82 8.69 5.08
CA MET A 12 1.77 7.71 4.57
C MET A 12 2.45 6.93 5.69
N ALA A 13 2.85 7.58 6.78
CA ALA A 13 3.39 6.91 7.96
C ALA A 13 2.37 5.93 8.57
N LEU A 14 1.09 6.34 8.67
CA LEU A 14 0.01 5.48 9.16
C LEU A 14 -0.27 4.30 8.22
N LEU A 15 -0.19 4.49 6.89
CA LEU A 15 -0.37 3.43 5.91
C LEU A 15 0.79 2.43 5.92
N ILE A 16 2.03 2.91 6.08
CA ILE A 16 3.21 2.06 6.26
C ILE A 16 3.05 1.22 7.53
N LEU A 17 2.66 1.84 8.65
CA LEU A 17 2.37 1.11 9.90
C LEU A 17 1.27 0.07 9.70
N ASN A 18 0.17 0.41 9.04
CA ASN A 18 -0.90 -0.54 8.71
C ASN A 18 -0.40 -1.70 7.84
N THR A 19 0.46 -1.43 6.86
CA THR A 19 1.07 -2.46 6.00
C THR A 19 1.94 -3.41 6.81
N ILE A 20 2.78 -2.88 7.72
CA ILE A 20 3.63 -3.67 8.61
C ILE A 20 2.77 -4.55 9.51
N VAL A 21 1.74 -3.98 10.15
CA VAL A 21 0.82 -4.72 11.01
C VAL A 21 0.09 -5.80 10.23
N LEU A 22 -0.34 -5.51 8.99
CA LEU A 22 -0.93 -6.52 8.12
C LEU A 22 0.05 -7.66 7.88
N ILE A 23 1.28 -7.38 7.44
CA ILE A 23 2.32 -8.39 7.19
C ILE A 23 2.62 -9.21 8.45
N MET A 24 2.77 -8.56 9.60
CA MET A 24 2.96 -9.23 10.89
C MET A 24 1.77 -10.14 11.23
N ARG A 25 0.54 -9.70 10.95
CA ARG A 25 -0.68 -10.51 11.13
C ARG A 25 -0.69 -11.72 10.20
N ILE A 26 -0.30 -11.57 8.91
CA ILE A 26 -0.17 -12.68 7.97
C ILE A 26 0.79 -13.73 8.53
N ARG A 27 1.93 -13.27 9.07
CA ARG A 27 2.96 -14.14 9.63
C ARG A 27 2.53 -14.82 10.94
N ALA A 28 1.80 -14.12 11.80
CA ALA A 28 1.42 -14.60 13.12
C ALA A 28 0.18 -15.50 13.12
N ALA A 29 -0.75 -15.32 12.17
CA ALA A 29 -1.95 -16.13 12.03
C ALA A 29 -2.20 -16.47 10.55
N PRO A 30 -1.31 -17.26 9.93
CA PRO A 30 -1.40 -17.60 8.52
C PRO A 30 -2.73 -18.29 8.16
N ASP A 31 -3.27 -19.08 9.08
CA ASP A 31 -4.48 -19.89 8.91
C ASP A 31 -5.77 -19.06 8.93
N LYS A 32 -5.69 -17.77 9.30
CA LYS A 32 -6.84 -16.86 9.34
C LYS A 32 -6.98 -16.15 7.99
N PRO A 33 -8.16 -16.22 7.33
CA PRO A 33 -8.36 -15.57 6.05
C PRO A 33 -8.18 -14.06 6.19
N ILE A 34 -7.22 -13.52 5.46
CA ILE A 34 -7.14 -12.11 5.16
C ILE A 34 -8.24 -11.87 4.14
N GLY A 35 -9.21 -11.02 4.47
CA GLY A 35 -10.31 -10.69 3.56
C GLY A 35 -9.78 -10.41 2.15
N LYS A 36 -10.41 -11.04 1.15
CA LYS A 36 -10.02 -10.85 -0.26
C LYS A 36 -9.98 -9.37 -0.58
N GLY A 37 -8.91 -8.90 -1.22
CA GLY A 37 -8.76 -7.50 -1.62
C GLY A 37 -8.23 -6.56 -0.55
N ILE A 38 -7.86 -7.01 0.65
CA ILE A 38 -7.16 -6.15 1.63
C ILE A 38 -5.81 -5.66 1.08
N GLY A 39 -5.08 -6.53 0.37
CA GLY A 39 -3.83 -6.16 -0.30
C GLY A 39 -4.07 -5.11 -1.38
N LEU A 40 -5.13 -5.30 -2.18
CA LEU A 40 -5.54 -4.34 -3.20
C LEU A 40 -5.88 -2.97 -2.61
N VAL A 41 -6.70 -2.93 -1.56
CA VAL A 41 -7.13 -1.68 -0.89
C VAL A 41 -5.92 -0.95 -0.29
N LEU A 42 -5.01 -1.67 0.36
CA LEU A 42 -3.81 -1.07 0.95
C LEU A 42 -2.86 -0.52 -0.11
N GLY A 43 -2.59 -1.28 -1.18
CA GLY A 43 -1.74 -0.80 -2.27
C GLY A 43 -2.32 0.45 -2.94
N LEU A 44 -3.62 0.46 -3.24
CA LEU A 44 -4.29 1.63 -3.80
C LEU A 44 -4.25 2.84 -2.86
N ALA A 45 -4.48 2.64 -1.56
CA ALA A 45 -4.40 3.70 -0.55
C ALA A 45 -2.99 4.30 -0.46
N ILE A 46 -1.95 3.47 -0.51
CA ILE A 46 -0.55 3.92 -0.54
C ILE A 46 -0.27 4.72 -1.82
N GLY A 47 -0.70 4.22 -2.99
CA GLY A 47 -0.48 4.90 -4.26
C GLY A 47 -1.17 6.27 -4.36
N LEU A 48 -2.40 6.38 -3.86
CA LEU A 48 -3.13 7.65 -3.79
C LEU A 48 -2.45 8.64 -2.84
N THR A 49 -1.99 8.15 -1.70
CA THR A 49 -1.28 8.99 -0.72
C THR A 49 0.08 9.44 -1.24
N LEU A 50 0.75 8.63 -2.08
CA LEU A 50 2.03 8.96 -2.68
C LEU A 50 1.94 10.08 -3.73
N TRP A 51 0.77 10.41 -4.28
CA TRP A 51 0.70 11.45 -5.32
C TRP A 51 1.27 12.78 -4.82
N ILE A 52 0.96 13.16 -3.57
CA ILE A 52 1.28 14.50 -3.02
C ILE A 52 2.79 14.67 -2.86
N PRO A 53 3.51 13.78 -2.15
CA PRO A 53 4.95 13.87 -2.01
C PRO A 53 5.66 13.70 -3.36
N LEU A 54 5.17 12.84 -4.25
CA LEU A 54 5.78 12.68 -5.57
C LEU A 54 5.57 13.91 -6.46
N THR A 55 4.41 14.56 -6.39
CA THR A 55 4.17 15.84 -7.06
C THR A 55 5.13 16.91 -6.54
N TYR A 56 5.37 16.94 -5.23
CA TYR A 56 6.33 17.86 -4.62
C TYR A 56 7.77 17.58 -5.07
N LEU A 57 8.19 16.32 -5.10
CA LEU A 57 9.53 15.91 -5.51
C LEU A 57 9.80 16.14 -7.01
N PHE A 58 8.82 15.88 -7.87
CA PHE A 58 8.97 16.03 -9.32
C PHE A 58 8.65 17.44 -9.83
N GLY A 59 8.10 18.32 -8.99
CA GLY A 59 7.60 19.64 -9.41
C GLY A 59 6.50 19.58 -10.48
N ASN A 60 5.90 18.40 -10.69
CA ASN A 60 4.96 18.13 -11.77
C ASN A 60 3.85 17.22 -11.26
N GLN A 61 2.62 17.74 -11.28
CA GLN A 61 1.42 17.05 -10.80
C GLN A 61 1.12 15.78 -11.59
N THR A 62 1.27 15.83 -12.92
CA THR A 62 1.04 14.68 -13.80
C THR A 62 2.03 13.57 -13.50
N ALA A 63 3.32 13.90 -13.35
CA ALA A 63 4.36 12.93 -13.00
C ALA A 63 4.13 12.30 -11.63
N GLY A 64 3.73 13.11 -10.63
CA GLY A 64 3.41 12.64 -9.29
C GLY A 64 2.22 11.68 -9.23
N ILE A 65 1.14 11.99 -9.97
CA ILE A 65 -0.04 11.12 -10.07
C ILE A 65 0.32 9.80 -10.75
N ILE A 66 1.06 9.85 -11.87
CA ILE A 66 1.48 8.64 -12.60
C ILE A 66 2.35 7.75 -11.70
N ALA A 67 3.38 8.32 -11.07
CA ALA A 67 4.29 7.57 -10.22
C ALA A 67 3.60 7.00 -8.97
N GLY A 68 2.69 7.75 -8.34
CA GLY A 68 1.89 7.27 -7.21
C GLY A 68 0.97 6.13 -7.61
N SER A 69 0.28 6.26 -8.76
CA SER A 69 -0.63 5.23 -9.28
C SER A 69 0.11 3.93 -9.63
N ILE A 70 1.25 4.02 -10.32
CA ILE A 70 2.07 2.85 -10.66
C ILE A 70 2.53 2.14 -9.38
N THR A 71 3.02 2.89 -8.40
CA THR A 71 3.49 2.34 -7.13
C THR A 71 2.37 1.65 -6.37
N GLY A 72 1.18 2.27 -6.33
CA GLY A 72 0.01 1.69 -5.66
C GLY A 72 -0.46 0.39 -6.32
N ILE A 73 -0.49 0.35 -7.65
CA ILE A 73 -0.88 -0.86 -8.41
C ILE A 73 0.12 -2.00 -8.17
N ILE A 74 1.42 -1.72 -8.23
CA ILE A 74 2.46 -2.74 -8.00
C ILE A 74 2.36 -3.30 -6.58
N LEU A 75 2.19 -2.44 -5.57
CA LEU A 75 2.02 -2.87 -4.18
C LEU A 75 0.74 -3.68 -3.99
N ALA A 76 -0.37 -3.23 -4.57
CA ALA A 76 -1.67 -3.90 -4.50
C ALA A 76 -1.58 -5.33 -5.05
N ILE A 77 -1.05 -5.48 -6.26
CA ILE A 77 -0.87 -6.78 -6.90
C ILE A 77 0.13 -7.64 -6.12
N GLY A 78 1.26 -7.08 -5.71
CA GLY A 78 2.29 -7.79 -4.96
C GLY A 78 1.77 -8.35 -3.63
N LEU A 79 1.01 -7.56 -2.88
CA LEU A 79 0.39 -7.99 -1.61
C LEU A 79 -0.68 -9.07 -1.84
N GLU A 80 -1.51 -8.94 -2.89
CA GLU A 80 -2.54 -9.93 -3.19
C GLU A 80 -1.92 -11.27 -3.64
N LEU A 81 -0.90 -11.23 -4.50
CA LEU A 81 -0.14 -12.40 -4.93
C LEU A 81 0.57 -13.08 -3.75
N TYR A 82 1.19 -12.29 -2.87
CA TYR A 82 1.83 -12.81 -1.67
C TYR A 82 0.83 -13.49 -0.74
N SER A 83 -0.32 -12.85 -0.48
CA SER A 83 -1.42 -13.41 0.30
C SER A 83 -1.92 -14.73 -0.28
N ALA A 84 -2.12 -14.79 -1.61
CA ALA A 84 -2.55 -16.00 -2.30
C ALA A 84 -1.51 -17.14 -2.24
N GLN A 85 -0.22 -16.82 -2.34
CA GLN A 85 0.86 -17.80 -2.20
C GLN A 85 0.94 -18.37 -0.79
N VAL A 86 0.84 -17.53 0.23
CA VAL A 86 0.82 -17.97 1.64
C VAL A 86 -0.37 -18.90 1.88
N ARG A 87 -1.56 -18.54 1.39
CA ARG A 87 -2.76 -19.39 1.51
C ARG A 87 -2.58 -20.77 0.87
N LYS A 88 -2.02 -20.83 -0.35
CA LYS A 88 -1.75 -22.12 -1.03
C LYS A 88 -0.77 -23.02 -0.27
N ARG A 89 0.21 -22.45 0.45
CA ARG A 89 1.16 -23.23 1.26
C ARG A 89 0.53 -23.83 2.52
N LEU A 90 -0.56 -23.25 3.02
CA LEU A 90 -1.26 -23.72 4.21
C LEU A 90 -2.34 -24.75 3.89
N GLU A 91 -2.86 -24.73 2.65
CA GLU A 91 -3.82 -25.71 2.14
C GLU A 91 -3.13 -26.97 1.56
N SER A 92 -1.79 -27.00 1.51
CA SER A 92 -0.92 -28.10 1.05
C SER A 92 -0.35 -28.89 2.22
#